data_AF-H0PRN9-F1
#
_entry.id   AF-H0PRN9-F1
#
_cell.length_a   1.000
_cell.length_b   1.000
_cell.length_c   1.000
_cell.angle_alpha   90.00
_cell.angle_beta   90.00
_cell.angle_gamma   90.00
#
_symmetry.space_group_name_H-M   'P 1'
#
loop_
_entity.id
_entity.type
_entity.pdbx_description
1 polymer ?
#
loop_
_entity_poly.entity_id
_entity_poly.type
_entity_poly.pdbx_seq_one_letter_code
_entity_poly.pdbx_strand_id
1 'polypeptide(L)'
;MKFRILLALLSAVLLMSSAHADVQTTYEGCTDAAGRLVPAISDPTIDKVVESRSDASGADIRYNPDVLPRLLPETRLFLFAHECARHNLGYAAGAALDVLEAARADCVAVEALLRSQLLVPEQIETVQRDLRLTPTEWAFVPGPARRVALSACVAGNARRHALTQPSANQPNWNACVRGCGDRRRACQSHSAGCDDAYERCVSLCDFRSAP
;
A
#
# COMPACT_ATOMS: atom_id res chain seq x y z
N MET A 1 46.74 6.37 -43.32
CA MET A 1 46.28 5.05 -42.82
C MET A 1 46.18 4.95 -41.30
N LYS A 2 47.12 5.52 -40.52
CA LYS A 2 47.11 5.40 -39.03
C LYS A 2 45.91 6.05 -38.32
N PHE A 3 45.32 7.12 -38.89
CA PHE A 3 44.19 7.84 -38.28
C PHE A 3 42.85 7.11 -38.39
N ARG A 4 42.66 6.22 -39.38
CA ARG A 4 41.42 5.44 -39.56
C ARG A 4 41.33 4.23 -38.61
N ILE A 5 42.46 3.75 -38.11
CA ILE A 5 42.52 2.62 -37.17
C ILE A 5 42.21 3.10 -35.74
N LEU A 6 42.63 4.31 -35.37
CA LEU A 6 42.28 4.89 -34.06
C LEU A 6 40.78 5.17 -33.91
N LEU A 7 40.10 5.57 -34.99
CA LEU A 7 38.67 5.87 -34.94
C LEU A 7 37.82 4.60 -34.77
N ALA A 8 38.24 3.46 -35.33
CA ALA A 8 37.54 2.19 -35.18
C ALA A 8 37.67 1.58 -33.77
N LEU A 9 38.79 1.83 -33.08
CA LEU A 9 39.01 1.37 -31.70
C LEU A 9 38.23 2.20 -30.68
N LEU A 10 38.02 3.51 -30.91
CA LEU A 10 37.19 4.34 -30.04
C LEU A 10 35.69 3.97 -30.12
N SER A 11 35.20 3.54 -31.28
CA SER A 11 33.80 3.14 -31.46
C SER A 11 33.43 1.81 -30.78
N ALA A 12 34.40 0.92 -30.59
CA ALA A 12 34.16 -0.40 -29.98
C ALA A 12 34.06 -0.35 -28.45
N VAL A 13 34.67 0.66 -27.80
CA VAL A 13 34.65 0.81 -26.33
C VAL A 13 33.35 1.46 -25.84
N LEU A 14 32.64 2.21 -26.68
CA LEU A 14 31.39 2.89 -26.31
C LEU A 14 30.13 2.01 -26.35
N LEU A 15 30.23 0.74 -26.78
CA LEU A 15 29.08 -0.18 -26.93
C LEU A 15 28.95 -1.24 -25.83
N MET A 16 29.79 -1.23 -24.79
CA MET A 16 29.82 -2.30 -23.76
C MET A 16 29.47 -1.84 -22.34
N SER A 17 28.59 -0.85 -22.17
CA SER A 17 28.17 -0.44 -20.82
C SER A 17 26.66 -0.24 -20.71
N SER A 18 25.91 -1.31 -20.96
CA SER A 18 24.58 -1.46 -20.37
C SER A 18 24.75 -1.88 -18.91
N ALA A 19 25.22 -0.96 -18.07
CA ALA A 19 25.11 -1.13 -16.63
C ALA A 19 23.62 -1.20 -16.30
N HIS A 20 23.11 -2.41 -16.07
CA HIS A 20 21.80 -2.59 -15.48
C HIS A 20 21.97 -2.09 -14.06
N ALA A 21 21.51 -0.85 -13.81
CA ALA A 21 21.36 -0.37 -12.46
C ALA A 21 20.33 -1.28 -11.81
N ASP A 22 20.80 -2.25 -11.05
CA ASP A 22 19.95 -3.05 -10.17
C ASP A 22 19.44 -2.08 -9.11
N VAL A 23 18.22 -1.58 -9.31
CA VAL A 23 17.57 -0.70 -8.35
C VAL A 23 17.28 -1.59 -7.15
N GLN A 24 18.19 -1.56 -6.18
CA GLN A 24 18.01 -2.28 -4.93
C GLN A 24 16.83 -1.66 -4.19
N THR A 25 15.67 -2.30 -4.26
CA THR A 25 14.43 -1.83 -3.65
C THR A 25 14.59 -1.84 -2.13
N THR A 26 14.84 -0.67 -1.55
CA THR A 26 14.85 -0.47 -0.10
C THR A 26 13.47 -0.02 0.36
N TYR A 27 12.91 -0.70 1.36
CA TYR A 27 11.62 -0.34 1.95
C TYR A 27 11.83 0.47 3.23
N GLU A 28 11.06 1.54 3.42
CA GLU A 28 11.23 2.51 4.53
C GLU A 28 10.35 2.22 5.77
N GLY A 29 9.72 1.04 5.86
CA GLY A 29 8.81 0.69 6.95
C GLY A 29 7.41 1.33 6.80
N CYS A 30 6.60 1.25 7.84
CA CYS A 30 5.23 1.80 7.87
C CYS A 30 4.74 2.02 9.29
N THR A 31 3.45 2.32 9.49
CA THR A 31 2.86 2.54 10.82
C THR A 31 1.77 1.53 11.15
N ASP A 32 1.70 1.10 12.41
CA ASP A 32 0.63 0.25 12.91
C ASP A 32 -0.69 1.01 13.14
N ALA A 33 -1.72 0.29 13.60
CA ALA A 33 -3.03 0.87 13.94
C ALA A 33 -3.00 1.95 15.04
N ALA A 34 -1.96 1.97 15.87
CA ALA A 34 -1.75 2.99 16.90
C ALA A 34 -0.85 4.14 16.43
N GLY A 35 -0.46 4.16 15.15
CA GLY A 35 0.43 5.17 14.57
C GLY A 35 1.90 4.98 14.94
N ARG A 36 2.29 3.84 15.53
CA ARG A 36 3.69 3.55 15.87
C ARG A 36 4.44 3.03 14.66
N LEU A 37 5.70 3.44 14.53
CA LEU A 37 6.57 2.97 13.44
C LEU A 37 6.81 1.46 13.56
N VAL A 38 6.66 0.77 12.43
CA VAL A 38 7.03 -0.62 12.19
C VAL A 38 8.20 -0.59 11.22
N PRO A 39 9.43 -0.88 11.68
CA PRO A 39 10.62 -0.85 10.83
C PRO A 39 10.60 -1.97 9.79
N ALA A 40 11.20 -1.71 8.64
CA ALA A 40 11.50 -2.71 7.62
C ALA A 40 12.98 -3.10 7.68
N ILE A 41 13.26 -4.40 7.67
CA ILE A 41 14.62 -4.94 7.83
C ILE A 41 14.90 -5.92 6.68
N SER A 42 15.98 -5.69 5.94
CA SER A 42 16.48 -6.69 4.99
C SER A 42 17.06 -7.86 5.79
N ASP A 43 16.51 -9.05 5.64
CA ASP A 43 16.94 -10.24 6.34
C ASP A 43 17.08 -11.40 5.34
N PRO A 44 18.30 -11.72 4.89
CA PRO A 44 18.52 -12.80 3.93
C PRO A 44 18.29 -14.20 4.53
N THR A 45 18.01 -14.30 5.84
CA THR A 45 17.84 -15.58 6.54
C THR A 45 16.39 -16.07 6.57
N ILE A 46 15.42 -15.21 6.27
CA ILE A 46 14.02 -15.63 6.18
C ILE A 46 13.77 -16.39 4.88
N ASP A 47 12.89 -17.37 4.90
CA ASP A 47 12.51 -18.18 3.75
C ASP A 47 11.35 -17.56 2.95
N LYS A 48 10.79 -16.44 3.41
CA LYS A 48 9.70 -15.72 2.75
C LYS A 48 10.20 -14.46 2.05
N VAL A 49 9.46 -14.03 1.03
CA VAL A 49 9.68 -12.76 0.35
C VAL A 49 9.59 -11.61 1.36
N VAL A 50 8.59 -11.68 2.23
CA VAL A 50 8.36 -10.72 3.30
C VAL A 50 7.54 -11.38 4.41
N GLU A 51 7.76 -10.99 5.66
CA GLU A 51 6.95 -11.40 6.81
C GLU A 51 7.00 -10.39 7.96
N SER A 52 5.87 -10.21 8.64
CA SER A 52 5.78 -9.50 9.90
C SER A 52 6.17 -10.40 11.08
N ARG A 53 7.06 -9.92 11.93
CA ARG A 53 7.44 -10.56 13.19
C ARG A 53 7.03 -9.70 14.37
N SER A 54 6.89 -10.33 15.53
CA SER A 54 6.72 -9.65 16.81
C SER A 54 7.57 -10.34 17.86
N ASP A 55 8.34 -9.57 18.60
CA ASP A 55 9.07 -10.04 19.78
C ASP A 55 8.97 -9.01 20.92
N ALA A 56 9.82 -9.14 21.95
CA ALA A 56 9.84 -8.27 23.11
C ALA A 56 10.23 -6.81 22.78
N SER A 57 10.94 -6.57 21.66
CA SER A 57 11.37 -5.25 21.20
C SER A 57 10.30 -4.51 20.39
N GLY A 58 9.28 -5.22 19.92
CA GLY A 58 8.20 -4.67 19.12
C GLY A 58 7.88 -5.55 17.92
N ALA A 59 7.21 -4.97 16.93
CA ALA A 59 6.90 -5.63 15.68
C ALA A 59 7.72 -5.02 14.55
N ASP A 60 8.24 -5.86 13.66
CA ASP A 60 9.04 -5.49 12.49
C ASP A 60 8.57 -6.24 11.23
N ILE A 61 8.90 -5.71 10.06
CA ILE A 61 8.69 -6.39 8.78
C ILE A 61 10.06 -6.77 8.23
N ARG A 62 10.26 -8.05 7.96
CA ARG A 62 11.49 -8.56 7.34
C ARG A 62 11.25 -8.91 5.90
N TYR A 63 12.21 -8.65 5.03
CA TYR A 63 12.13 -8.99 3.61
C TYR A 63 13.43 -9.62 3.11
N ASN A 64 13.29 -10.59 2.20
CA ASN A 64 14.40 -11.26 1.55
C ASN A 64 14.34 -11.07 0.03
N PRO A 65 15.28 -10.34 -0.57
CA PRO A 65 15.29 -10.10 -2.01
C PRO A 65 15.69 -11.34 -2.83
N ASP A 66 16.14 -12.43 -2.22
CA ASP A 66 16.57 -13.63 -2.93
C ASP A 66 15.48 -14.71 -3.01
N VAL A 67 14.41 -14.57 -2.22
CA VAL A 67 13.27 -15.51 -2.23
C VAL A 67 12.32 -15.19 -3.38
N LEU A 68 11.93 -16.24 -4.13
CA LEU A 68 11.08 -16.12 -5.32
C LEU A 68 11.56 -15.00 -6.27
N PRO A 69 12.79 -15.10 -6.84
CA PRO A 69 13.38 -14.05 -7.66
C PRO A 69 12.62 -13.80 -8.97
N ARG A 70 11.68 -14.69 -9.34
CA ARG A 70 10.79 -14.50 -10.49
C ARG A 70 9.73 -13.40 -10.29
N LEU A 71 9.49 -12.98 -9.06
CA LEU A 71 8.48 -11.95 -8.77
C LEU A 71 8.98 -10.59 -9.26
N LEU A 72 8.08 -9.84 -9.88
CA LEU A 72 8.36 -8.48 -10.32
C LEU A 72 8.63 -7.56 -9.11
N PRO A 73 9.42 -6.49 -9.27
CA PRO A 73 9.65 -5.49 -8.23
C PRO A 73 8.35 -4.92 -7.64
N GLU A 74 7.36 -4.63 -8.49
CA GLU A 74 6.05 -4.12 -8.10
C GLU A 74 5.25 -5.13 -7.28
N THR A 75 5.39 -6.41 -7.59
CA THR A 75 4.75 -7.49 -6.84
C THR A 75 5.34 -7.64 -5.45
N ARG A 76 6.67 -7.52 -5.33
CA ARG A 76 7.37 -7.55 -4.04
C ARG A 76 6.97 -6.35 -3.18
N LEU A 77 6.89 -5.17 -3.78
CA LEU A 77 6.38 -3.97 -3.14
C LEU A 77 4.93 -4.15 -2.67
N PHE A 78 4.08 -4.80 -3.48
CA PHE A 78 2.72 -5.16 -3.06
C PHE A 78 2.71 -6.10 -1.84
N LEU A 79 3.53 -7.16 -1.83
CA LEU A 79 3.61 -8.08 -0.69
C LEU A 79 4.14 -7.37 0.56
N PHE A 80 5.08 -6.44 0.41
CA PHE A 80 5.53 -5.60 1.52
C PHE A 80 4.39 -4.71 2.05
N ALA A 81 3.65 -4.06 1.14
CA ALA A 81 2.50 -3.25 1.50
C ALA A 81 1.37 -4.07 2.14
N HIS A 82 1.24 -5.36 1.81
CA HIS A 82 0.32 -6.29 2.46
C HIS A 82 0.65 -6.48 3.94
N GLU A 83 1.91 -6.68 4.29
CA GLU A 83 2.32 -6.75 5.70
C GLU A 83 2.15 -5.40 6.40
N CYS A 84 2.41 -4.28 5.72
CA CYS A 84 2.07 -2.97 6.28
C CYS A 84 0.57 -2.78 6.53
N ALA A 85 -0.27 -3.23 5.59
CA ALA A 85 -1.72 -3.21 5.75
C ALA A 85 -2.17 -4.07 6.92
N ARG A 86 -1.53 -5.23 7.14
CA ARG A 86 -1.76 -6.07 8.32
C ARG A 86 -1.55 -5.28 9.62
N HIS A 87 -0.40 -4.60 9.76
CA HIS A 87 -0.13 -3.78 10.95
C HIS A 87 -1.10 -2.62 11.09
N ASN A 88 -1.44 -1.94 9.99
CA ASN A 88 -2.38 -0.83 9.99
C ASN A 88 -3.82 -1.25 10.37
N LEU A 89 -4.20 -2.47 10.02
CA LEU A 89 -5.48 -3.09 10.39
C LEU A 89 -5.50 -3.62 11.83
N GLY A 90 -4.35 -3.60 12.54
CA GLY A 90 -4.23 -4.08 13.91
C GLY A 90 -4.16 -5.60 14.05
N TYR A 91 -3.91 -6.32 12.96
CA TYR A 91 -3.71 -7.76 13.02
C TYR A 91 -2.36 -8.08 13.68
N ALA A 92 -2.37 -9.02 14.62
CA ALA A 92 -1.19 -9.37 15.42
C ALA A 92 -0.03 -9.82 14.52
N ALA A 93 1.15 -9.21 14.61
CA ALA A 93 2.30 -9.62 13.81
C ALA A 93 2.75 -11.06 14.16
N GLY A 94 3.20 -11.83 13.16
CA GLY A 94 3.58 -13.24 13.32
C GLY A 94 2.43 -14.26 13.41
N ALA A 95 1.18 -13.84 13.62
CA ALA A 95 0.03 -14.75 13.61
C ALA A 95 -0.33 -15.17 12.17
N ALA A 96 -0.98 -16.33 12.00
CA ALA A 96 -1.59 -16.65 10.71
C ALA A 96 -2.83 -15.75 10.51
N LEU A 97 -2.92 -15.08 9.35
CA LEU A 97 -4.17 -14.46 8.91
C LEU A 97 -5.10 -15.54 8.35
N ASP A 98 -6.40 -15.37 8.55
CA ASP A 98 -7.36 -16.11 7.74
C ASP A 98 -7.46 -15.54 6.31
N VAL A 99 -8.20 -16.22 5.44
CA VAL A 99 -8.34 -15.83 4.02
C VAL A 99 -9.02 -14.47 3.86
N LEU A 100 -9.98 -14.13 4.74
CA LEU A 100 -10.73 -12.89 4.67
C LEU A 100 -9.90 -11.71 5.20
N GLU A 101 -9.16 -11.89 6.29
CA GLU A 101 -8.21 -10.93 6.82
C GLU A 101 -7.11 -10.62 5.80
N ALA A 102 -6.55 -11.65 5.18
CA ALA A 102 -5.55 -11.50 4.13
C ALA A 102 -6.12 -10.77 2.90
N ALA A 103 -7.35 -11.08 2.48
CA ALA A 103 -8.01 -10.35 1.39
C ALA A 103 -8.29 -8.88 1.75
N ARG A 104 -8.59 -8.57 3.02
CA ARG A 104 -8.74 -7.20 3.49
C ARG A 104 -7.41 -6.45 3.46
N ALA A 105 -6.33 -7.09 3.90
CA ALA A 105 -4.98 -6.54 3.82
C ALA A 105 -4.56 -6.27 2.36
N ASP A 106 -4.90 -7.17 1.41
CA ASP A 106 -4.66 -6.94 -0.03
C ASP A 106 -5.30 -5.64 -0.53
N CYS A 107 -6.58 -5.41 -0.16
CA CYS A 107 -7.30 -4.22 -0.61
C CYS A 107 -6.74 -2.93 0.01
N VAL A 108 -6.30 -2.96 1.27
CA VAL A 108 -5.66 -1.80 1.92
C VAL A 108 -4.27 -1.55 1.33
N ALA A 109 -3.51 -2.60 1.05
CA ALA A 109 -2.17 -2.50 0.45
C ALA A 109 -2.21 -1.85 -0.93
N VAL A 110 -3.08 -2.34 -1.82
CA VAL A 110 -3.18 -1.77 -3.18
C VAL A 110 -3.69 -0.33 -3.15
N GLU A 111 -4.60 0.00 -2.25
CA GLU A 111 -5.07 1.39 -2.07
C GLU A 111 -3.93 2.30 -1.60
N ALA A 112 -3.15 1.85 -0.61
CA ALA A 112 -2.04 2.61 -0.08
C ALA A 112 -1.00 2.90 -1.18
N LEU A 113 -0.64 1.89 -1.97
CA LEU A 113 0.34 2.01 -3.06
C LEU A 113 -0.14 2.94 -4.19
N LEU A 114 -1.43 2.88 -4.55
CA LEU A 114 -2.00 3.79 -5.54
C LEU A 114 -2.04 5.23 -5.02
N ARG A 115 -2.41 5.43 -3.74
CA ARG A 115 -2.45 6.78 -3.13
C ARG A 115 -1.06 7.39 -2.98
N SER A 116 -0.04 6.58 -2.71
CA SER A 116 1.36 7.04 -2.62
C SER A 116 2.07 7.10 -3.97
N GLN A 117 1.38 6.77 -5.08
CA GLN A 117 1.94 6.73 -6.43
C GLN A 117 3.13 5.76 -6.59
N LEU A 118 3.26 4.81 -5.65
CA LEU A 118 4.25 3.74 -5.72
C LEU A 118 3.80 2.60 -6.64
N LEU A 119 2.50 2.53 -6.93
CA LEU A 119 1.94 1.83 -8.08
C LEU A 119 1.04 2.78 -8.86
N VAL A 120 0.93 2.55 -10.17
CA VAL A 120 -0.07 3.20 -11.04
C VAL A 120 -1.18 2.21 -11.43
N PRO A 121 -2.40 2.68 -11.75
CA PRO A 121 -3.53 1.81 -12.09
C PRO A 121 -3.24 0.79 -13.19
N GLU A 122 -2.40 1.13 -14.16
CA GLU A 122 -2.02 0.29 -15.29
C GLU A 122 -1.18 -0.93 -14.85
N GLN A 123 -0.49 -0.85 -13.71
CA GLN A 123 0.34 -1.95 -13.18
C GLN A 123 -0.50 -3.01 -12.44
N ILE A 124 -1.75 -2.70 -12.06
CA ILE A 124 -2.57 -3.57 -11.20
C ILE A 124 -2.80 -4.95 -11.82
N GLU A 125 -3.10 -5.03 -13.11
CA GLU A 125 -3.30 -6.31 -13.79
C GLU A 125 -2.02 -7.14 -13.89
N THR A 126 -0.88 -6.46 -14.06
CA THR A 126 0.44 -7.10 -14.11
C THR A 126 0.81 -7.71 -12.77
N VAL A 127 0.67 -6.95 -11.67
CA VAL A 127 0.91 -7.45 -10.30
C VAL A 127 -0.02 -8.62 -9.98
N GLN A 128 -1.32 -8.49 -10.29
CA GLN A 128 -2.28 -9.57 -10.04
C GLN A 128 -1.97 -10.84 -10.86
N ARG A 129 -1.43 -10.70 -12.07
CA ARG A 129 -1.01 -11.84 -12.90
C ARG A 129 0.23 -12.51 -12.36
N ASP A 130 1.20 -11.74 -11.87
CA ASP A 130 2.44 -12.26 -11.29
C ASP A 130 2.21 -13.00 -9.96
N LEU A 131 1.17 -12.58 -9.21
CA LEU A 131 0.66 -13.26 -8.01
C LEU A 131 -0.15 -14.52 -8.28
N ARG A 132 -0.19 -15.02 -9.52
CA ARG A 132 -0.71 -16.37 -9.81
C ARG A 132 0.32 -17.41 -9.41
N LEU A 133 0.45 -17.60 -8.10
CA LEU A 133 1.42 -18.51 -7.50
C LEU A 133 0.93 -19.96 -7.59
N THR A 134 1.88 -20.87 -7.75
CA THR A 134 1.66 -22.31 -7.55
C THR A 134 1.43 -22.64 -6.08
N PRO A 135 0.86 -23.81 -5.74
CA PRO A 135 0.64 -24.20 -4.34
C PRO A 135 1.92 -24.21 -3.48
N THR A 136 3.06 -24.55 -4.06
CA THR A 136 4.35 -24.55 -3.34
C THR A 136 4.89 -23.14 -3.14
N GLU A 137 4.69 -22.25 -4.10
CA GLU A 137 5.15 -20.86 -3.99
C GLU A 137 4.40 -20.07 -2.91
N TRP A 138 3.16 -20.47 -2.60
CA TRP A 138 2.39 -19.88 -1.52
C TRP A 138 3.07 -19.99 -0.14
N ALA A 139 3.95 -20.98 0.06
CA ALA A 139 4.71 -21.10 1.31
C ALA A 139 5.68 -19.93 1.54
N PHE A 140 6.13 -19.27 0.47
CA PHE A 140 7.15 -18.22 0.51
C PHE A 140 6.57 -16.80 0.53
N VAL A 141 5.25 -16.63 0.54
CA VAL A 141 4.60 -15.31 0.57
C VAL A 141 3.72 -15.15 1.82
N PRO A 142 3.35 -13.90 2.19
CA PRO A 142 2.47 -13.64 3.32
C PRO A 142 1.07 -14.24 3.22
N GLY A 143 0.62 -14.78 4.36
CA GLY A 143 -0.75 -15.23 4.56
C GLY A 143 -1.09 -16.55 3.85
N PRO A 144 -2.36 -16.96 3.92
CA PRO A 144 -2.83 -18.20 3.31
C PRO A 144 -2.96 -18.06 1.79
N ALA A 145 -2.92 -19.21 1.11
CA ALA A 145 -3.21 -19.31 -0.31
C ALA A 145 -4.62 -18.82 -0.62
N ARG A 146 -4.74 -17.88 -1.56
CA ARG A 146 -6.00 -17.21 -1.89
C ARG A 146 -6.00 -16.65 -3.31
N ARG A 147 -7.18 -16.30 -3.81
CA ARG A 147 -7.28 -15.52 -5.04
C ARG A 147 -7.05 -14.03 -4.72
N VAL A 148 -5.88 -13.51 -5.09
CA VAL A 148 -5.60 -12.07 -4.98
C VAL A 148 -6.38 -11.33 -6.09
N ALA A 149 -7.29 -10.44 -5.69
CA ALA A 149 -8.25 -9.79 -6.58
C ALA A 149 -8.10 -8.26 -6.59
N LEU A 150 -6.90 -7.76 -6.88
CA LEU A 150 -6.55 -6.34 -6.82
C LEU A 150 -7.47 -5.44 -7.64
N SER A 151 -7.82 -5.83 -8.87
CA SER A 151 -8.75 -5.06 -9.71
C SER A 151 -10.12 -4.89 -9.04
N ALA A 152 -10.58 -5.91 -8.30
CA ALA A 152 -11.85 -5.85 -7.56
C ALA A 152 -11.73 -4.94 -6.33
N CYS A 153 -10.60 -4.95 -5.62
CA CYS A 153 -10.31 -4.00 -4.54
C CYS A 153 -10.36 -2.56 -5.05
N VAL A 154 -9.67 -2.27 -6.17
CA VAL A 154 -9.64 -0.92 -6.78
C VAL A 154 -11.03 -0.47 -7.19
N ALA A 155 -11.80 -1.32 -7.89
CA ALA A 155 -13.17 -0.99 -8.27
C ALA A 155 -14.12 -0.82 -7.08
N GLY A 156 -13.91 -1.59 -6.00
CA GLY A 156 -14.67 -1.47 -4.76
C GLY A 156 -14.35 -0.19 -3.99
N ASN A 157 -13.07 0.20 -3.95
CA ASN A 157 -12.61 1.43 -3.34
C ASN A 157 -13.08 2.66 -4.11
N ALA A 158 -13.01 2.65 -5.45
CA ALA A 158 -13.55 3.72 -6.29
C ALA A 158 -15.05 3.92 -6.07
N ARG A 159 -15.82 2.82 -5.93
CA ARG A 159 -17.24 2.88 -5.57
C ARG A 159 -17.46 3.45 -4.18
N ARG A 160 -16.73 3.00 -3.16
CA ARG A 160 -16.81 3.56 -1.80
C ARG A 160 -16.47 5.05 -1.79
N HIS A 161 -15.42 5.46 -2.50
CA HIS A 161 -15.08 6.86 -2.68
C HIS A 161 -16.18 7.61 -3.41
N ALA A 162 -16.78 7.09 -4.48
CA ALA A 162 -17.89 7.74 -5.16
C ALA A 162 -19.14 7.91 -4.28
N LEU A 163 -19.38 6.98 -3.35
CA LEU A 163 -20.46 7.07 -2.36
C LEU A 163 -20.16 8.05 -1.23
N THR A 164 -18.88 8.24 -0.88
CA THR A 164 -18.45 9.26 0.10
C THR A 164 -18.13 10.61 -0.55
N GLN A 165 -17.96 10.64 -1.88
CA GLN A 165 -17.81 11.87 -2.65
C GLN A 165 -19.18 12.52 -2.75
N PRO A 166 -19.31 13.76 -2.28
CA PRO A 166 -20.58 14.43 -2.40
C PRO A 166 -20.94 14.68 -3.86
N SER A 167 -22.18 14.36 -4.23
CA SER A 167 -22.68 14.61 -5.59
C SER A 167 -22.66 16.11 -5.92
N ALA A 168 -22.48 16.45 -7.19
CA ALA A 168 -22.45 17.83 -7.69
C ALA A 168 -23.75 18.63 -7.42
N ASN A 169 -24.82 17.98 -6.95
CA ASN A 169 -26.13 18.59 -6.75
C ASN A 169 -26.38 19.14 -5.32
N GLN A 170 -25.39 19.21 -4.44
CA GLN A 170 -25.56 19.84 -3.11
C GLN A 170 -24.37 20.70 -2.65
N PRO A 171 -23.99 21.75 -3.40
CA PRO A 171 -22.88 22.63 -3.04
C PRO A 171 -23.01 23.23 -1.62
N ASN A 172 -24.23 23.53 -1.18
CA ASN A 172 -24.50 24.12 0.13
C ASN A 172 -24.32 23.10 1.28
N TRP A 173 -24.78 21.85 1.09
CA TRP A 173 -24.53 20.76 2.05
C TRP A 173 -23.03 20.49 2.18
N ASN A 174 -22.32 20.46 1.05
CA ASN A 174 -20.88 20.23 1.01
C ASN A 174 -20.07 21.33 1.72
N ALA A 175 -20.49 22.58 1.61
CA ALA A 175 -19.87 23.70 2.31
C ALA A 175 -20.14 23.64 3.82
N CYS A 176 -21.36 23.27 4.20
CA CYS A 176 -21.77 23.11 5.59
C CYS A 176 -20.99 22.01 6.31
N VAL A 177 -20.99 20.79 5.77
CA VAL A 177 -20.28 19.65 6.37
C VAL A 177 -18.77 19.87 6.42
N ARG A 178 -18.18 20.55 5.41
CA ARG A 178 -16.77 20.94 5.45
C ARG A 178 -16.46 21.89 6.60
N GLY A 179 -17.29 22.92 6.81
CA GLY A 179 -17.16 23.82 7.96
C GLY A 179 -17.29 23.10 9.31
N CYS A 180 -18.19 22.11 9.40
CA CYS A 180 -18.30 21.25 10.60
C CYS A 180 -17.01 20.44 10.84
N GLY A 181 -16.43 19.86 9.78
CA GLY A 181 -15.17 19.13 9.84
C GLY A 181 -13.96 20.00 10.21
N ASP A 182 -13.89 21.24 9.74
CA ASP A 182 -12.83 22.20 10.10
C ASP A 182 -12.86 22.53 11.59
N ARG A 183 -14.06 22.75 12.16
CA ARG A 183 -14.22 22.99 13.60
C ARG A 183 -13.88 21.75 14.43
N ARG A 184 -14.25 20.56 13.97
CA ARG A 184 -13.87 19.30 14.64
C ARG A 184 -12.35 19.14 14.67
N ARG A 185 -11.66 19.44 13.55
CA ARG A 185 -10.18 19.41 13.48
C ARG A 185 -9.51 20.45 14.37
N ALA A 186 -10.10 21.64 14.51
CA ALA A 186 -9.61 22.67 15.41
C ALA A 186 -9.87 22.35 16.90
N CYS A 187 -10.73 21.39 17.20
CA CYS A 187 -10.95 20.85 18.54
C CYS A 187 -9.72 20.02 18.94
N GLN A 188 -8.79 20.62 19.69
CA GLN A 188 -7.50 20.02 20.05
C GLN A 188 -7.61 18.73 20.87
N SER A 189 -8.76 18.49 21.51
CA SER A 189 -9.06 17.22 22.16
C SER A 189 -9.98 16.39 21.26
N HIS A 190 -9.56 15.18 20.89
CA HIS A 190 -10.45 14.16 20.30
C HIS A 190 -11.44 13.63 21.36
N SER A 191 -12.09 14.55 22.08
CA SER A 191 -13.04 14.25 23.14
C SER A 191 -14.39 13.89 22.54
N ALA A 192 -15.15 13.05 23.24
CA ALA A 192 -16.53 12.72 22.88
C ALA A 192 -17.39 13.99 22.64
N GLY A 193 -17.11 15.08 23.37
CA GLY A 193 -17.78 16.36 23.18
C GLY A 193 -17.54 17.02 21.81
N CYS A 194 -16.35 16.85 21.22
CA CYS A 194 -16.05 17.37 19.88
C CYS A 194 -16.71 16.54 18.78
N ASP A 195 -16.83 15.22 18.99
CA ASP A 195 -17.54 14.32 18.08
C ASP A 195 -19.05 14.57 18.15
N ASP A 196 -19.63 14.69 19.34
CA ASP A 196 -21.05 15.06 19.52
C ASP A 196 -21.38 16.45 18.93
N ALA A 197 -20.44 17.39 19.04
CA ALA A 197 -20.58 18.71 18.41
C ALA A 197 -20.53 18.64 16.89
N TYR A 198 -19.68 17.77 16.33
CA TYR A 198 -19.63 17.52 14.89
C TYR A 198 -20.92 16.88 14.38
N GLU A 199 -21.43 15.83 15.03
CA GLU A 199 -22.67 15.16 14.61
C GLU A 199 -23.87 16.11 14.69
N ARG A 200 -23.97 16.95 15.73
CA ARG A 200 -24.97 18.02 15.81
C ARG A 200 -24.82 19.08 14.72
N CYS A 201 -23.60 19.40 14.30
CA CYS A 201 -23.36 20.35 13.23
C CYS A 201 -23.81 19.79 11.88
N VAL A 202 -23.47 18.52 11.60
CA VAL A 202 -23.84 17.83 10.36
C VAL A 202 -25.35 17.63 10.25
N SER A 203 -26.06 17.37 11.35
CA SER A 203 -27.52 17.22 11.33
C SER A 203 -28.27 18.50 10.94
N LEU A 204 -27.63 19.67 11.10
CA LEU A 204 -28.18 20.97 10.67
C LEU A 204 -27.85 21.31 9.21
N CYS A 205 -27.04 20.50 8.52
CA CYS A 205 -26.68 20.73 7.13
C CYS A 205 -27.77 20.29 6.13
N ASP A 206 -28.85 19.64 6.57
CA ASP A 206 -29.97 19.29 5.69
C ASP A 206 -30.90 20.51 5.48
N PHE A 207 -30.64 21.25 4.41
CA PHE A 207 -31.39 22.47 4.03
C PHE A 207 -32.83 22.22 3.55
N ARG A 208 -33.35 20.99 3.65
CA ARG A 208 -34.73 20.64 3.29
C ARG A 208 -35.76 21.04 4.35
N SER A 209 -35.31 21.48 5.50
CA SER A 209 -36.15 21.97 6.59
C SER A 209 -35.87 23.47 6.78
N ALA A 210 -36.55 24.32 6.01
CA ALA A 210 -36.82 25.66 6.49
C ALA A 210 -37.87 25.57 7.62
N PRO A 211 -37.86 26.46 8.62
CA PRO A 211 -38.92 26.52 9.62
C PRO A 211 -40.30 26.75 9.00
#